data_AF-A0A8X6WG68-F1
#
_entry.id   AF-A0A8X6WG68-F1
#
_cell.length_a   1.000
_cell.length_b   1.000
_cell.length_c   1.000
_cell.angle_alpha   90.00
_cell.angle_beta   90.00
_cell.angle_gamma   90.00
#
_symmetry.space_group_name_H-M   'P 1'
#
loop_
_entity.id
_entity.type
_entity.pdbx_description
1 polymer ?
#
loop_
_entity_poly.entity_id
_entity_poly.type
_entity_poly.pdbx_seq_one_letter_code
_entity_poly.pdbx_strand_id
1 'polypeptide(L)'
;MTRLIATPSCNKRNVSPSEQEEDERGPMPRSSIKDISKKWKAVRAMVLEWHPNQAGVSRFGDLYNDNAINYFRKILKKREKQSTLDMIFNAP
;
A
#
# COMPACT_ATOMS: atom_id res chain seq x y z
N MET A 1 14.05 -45.73 34.62
CA MET A 1 14.49 -44.32 34.52
C MET A 1 14.34 -43.90 33.07
N THR A 2 13.29 -43.15 32.73
CA THR A 2 13.11 -42.62 31.37
C THR A 2 12.76 -41.14 31.51
N ARG A 3 13.67 -40.25 31.10
CA ARG A 3 13.46 -38.81 31.17
C ARG A 3 12.55 -38.40 30.00
N LEU A 4 11.40 -37.81 30.32
CA LEU A 4 10.59 -37.06 29.36
C LEU A 4 11.31 -35.74 29.06
N ILE A 5 11.74 -35.55 27.81
CA ILE A 5 12.30 -34.29 27.34
C ILE A 5 11.12 -33.46 26.81
N ALA A 6 10.69 -32.47 27.57
CA ALA A 6 9.72 -31.49 27.10
C ALA A 6 10.40 -30.59 26.05
N THR A 7 10.00 -30.70 24.79
CA THR A 7 10.38 -29.73 23.76
C THR A 7 9.55 -28.46 23.92
N PRO A 8 10.14 -27.26 23.99
CA PRO A 8 9.36 -26.03 23.94
C PRO A 8 8.80 -25.87 22.52
N SER A 9 7.48 -26.02 22.38
CA SER A 9 6.75 -25.61 21.19
C SER A 9 6.83 -24.08 21.10
N CYS A 10 7.78 -23.60 20.29
CA CYS A 10 7.83 -22.19 19.93
C CYS A 10 6.61 -21.91 19.06
N ASN A 11 5.56 -21.35 19.67
CA ASN A 11 4.44 -20.76 18.96
C ASN A 11 4.99 -19.65 18.05
N LYS A 12 5.18 -19.98 16.77
CA LYS A 12 5.36 -19.00 15.71
C LYS A 12 4.04 -18.24 15.60
N ARG A 13 3.91 -17.16 16.36
CA ARG A 13 2.94 -16.12 16.05
C ARG A 13 3.24 -15.70 14.62
N ASN A 14 2.31 -15.98 13.71
CA ASN A 14 2.31 -15.38 12.38
C ASN A 14 2.16 -13.87 12.58
N VAL A 15 3.29 -13.18 12.71
CA VAL A 15 3.33 -11.73 12.59
C VAL A 15 3.05 -11.47 11.12
N SER A 16 1.83 -11.02 10.82
CA SER A 16 1.52 -10.43 9.52
C SER A 16 2.45 -9.22 9.34
N PRO A 17 3.37 -9.21 8.34
CA PRO A 17 4.13 -8.03 8.03
C PRO A 17 3.18 -7.11 7.28
N SER A 18 2.53 -6.21 8.00
CA SER A 18 1.61 -5.26 7.40
C SER A 18 1.84 -3.91 8.03
N GLU A 19 2.47 -3.03 7.24
CA GLU A 19 2.55 -1.57 7.35
C GLU A 19 3.88 -0.93 7.81
N GLN A 20 4.92 -1.68 8.21
CA GLN A 20 6.19 -1.09 8.67
C GLN A 20 7.46 -1.83 8.23
N GLU A 21 7.50 -2.38 7.02
CA GLU A 21 8.79 -2.60 6.39
C GLU A 21 9.24 -1.25 5.82
N GLU A 22 10.16 -0.57 6.53
CA GLU A 22 10.94 0.52 5.96
C GLU A 22 11.76 -0.07 4.82
N ASP A 23 11.21 0.04 3.61
CA ASP A 23 11.94 -0.26 2.37
C ASP A 23 13.21 0.61 2.35
N GLU A 24 14.38 -0.03 2.28
CA GLU A 24 15.70 0.64 2.23
C GLU A 24 15.81 1.68 1.10
N ARG A 25 14.89 1.64 0.14
CA ARG A 25 14.73 2.61 -0.95
C ARG A 25 14.33 4.03 -0.50
N GLY A 26 13.98 4.22 0.77
CA GLY A 26 13.54 5.51 1.29
C GLY A 26 12.18 5.98 0.75
N PRO A 27 11.74 7.20 1.08
CA PRO A 27 10.40 7.65 0.72
C PRO A 27 10.23 7.83 -0.79
N MET A 28 9.30 7.10 -1.40
CA MET A 28 8.97 7.23 -2.82
C MET A 28 8.66 8.70 -3.21
N PRO A 29 9.22 9.29 -4.29
CA PRO A 29 8.97 10.69 -4.65
C PRO A 29 7.49 11.02 -4.93
N ARG A 30 7.05 12.25 -4.62
CA ARG A 30 5.65 12.70 -4.87
C ARG A 30 5.26 12.58 -6.35
N SER A 31 6.19 12.86 -7.28
CA SER A 31 5.99 12.71 -8.73
C SER A 31 5.71 11.26 -9.10
N SER A 32 6.53 10.33 -8.63
CA SER A 32 6.37 8.89 -8.89
C SER A 32 5.03 8.36 -8.38
N ILE A 33 4.55 8.85 -7.22
CA ILE A 33 3.24 8.46 -6.69
C ILE A 33 2.09 8.97 -7.58
N LYS A 34 2.20 10.20 -8.10
CA LYS A 34 1.24 10.76 -9.06
C LYS A 34 1.25 9.98 -10.37
N ASP A 35 2.44 9.57 -10.84
CA ASP A 35 2.60 8.81 -12.08
C ASP A 35 1.97 7.43 -11.99
N ILE A 36 2.17 6.70 -10.88
CA ILE A 36 1.48 5.41 -10.65
C ILE A 36 -0.04 5.60 -10.69
N SER A 37 -0.54 6.64 -10.02
CA SER A 37 -1.98 6.94 -10.00
C SER A 37 -2.52 7.23 -11.40
N LYS A 38 -1.75 7.91 -12.26
CA LYS A 38 -2.13 8.19 -13.66
C LYS A 38 -2.09 6.94 -14.53
N LYS A 39 -1.01 6.17 -14.44
CA LYS A 39 -0.83 4.90 -15.19
C LYS A 39 -1.95 3.92 -14.85
N TRP A 40 -2.29 3.78 -13.58
CA TRP A 40 -3.39 2.93 -13.15
C TRP A 40 -4.73 3.32 -13.79
N LYS A 41 -5.07 4.62 -13.81
CA LYS A 41 -6.30 5.09 -14.46
C LYS A 41 -6.33 4.73 -15.94
N ALA A 42 -5.21 4.90 -16.65
CA ALA A 42 -5.11 4.55 -18.06
C ALA A 42 -5.30 3.04 -18.29
N VAL A 43 -4.60 2.20 -17.53
CA VAL A 43 -4.75 0.73 -17.61
C VAL A 43 -6.19 0.31 -17.32
N ARG A 44 -6.81 0.83 -16.24
CA ARG A 44 -8.19 0.49 -15.88
C ARG A 44 -9.17 0.85 -16.99
N ALA A 45 -9.02 2.03 -17.61
CA ALA A 45 -9.87 2.45 -18.72
C ALA A 45 -9.75 1.52 -19.92
N MET A 46 -8.51 1.22 -20.34
CA MET A 46 -8.26 0.31 -21.46
C MET A 46 -8.81 -1.10 -21.22
N VAL A 47 -8.57 -1.68 -20.04
CA VAL A 47 -9.05 -3.04 -19.76
C VAL A 47 -10.59 -3.07 -19.72
N LEU A 48 -11.24 -2.05 -19.17
CA LEU A 48 -12.71 -2.01 -19.11
C LEU A 48 -13.36 -1.83 -20.49
N GLU A 49 -12.71 -1.10 -21.39
CA GLU A 49 -13.18 -0.89 -22.76
C GLU A 49 -13.15 -2.18 -23.60
N TRP A 50 -12.08 -2.96 -23.49
CA TRP A 50 -11.82 -4.08 -24.41
C TRP A 50 -12.18 -5.46 -23.84
N HIS A 51 -12.36 -5.59 -22.52
CA HIS A 51 -12.59 -6.90 -21.92
C HIS A 51 -14.07 -7.32 -21.98
N PRO A 52 -14.38 -8.53 -22.49
CA PRO A 52 -15.76 -8.98 -22.67
C PRO A 52 -16.51 -9.14 -21.34
N ASN A 53 -15.80 -9.46 -20.26
CA ASN A 53 -16.38 -9.48 -18.91
C ASN A 53 -16.01 -8.21 -18.13
N GLN A 54 -16.78 -7.14 -18.37
CA GLN A 54 -16.58 -5.84 -17.71
C GLN A 54 -16.83 -5.87 -16.20
N ALA A 55 -17.78 -6.70 -15.75
CA ALA A 55 -18.11 -6.82 -14.33
C ALA A 55 -16.95 -7.45 -13.54
N GLY A 56 -16.37 -8.53 -14.06
CA GLY A 56 -15.20 -9.17 -13.46
C GLY A 56 -14.02 -8.21 -13.37
N VAL A 57 -13.69 -7.53 -14.47
CA VAL A 57 -12.60 -6.54 -14.52
C VAL A 57 -12.85 -5.38 -13.56
N SER A 58 -14.08 -4.88 -13.48
CA SER A 58 -14.43 -3.80 -12.54
C SER A 58 -14.15 -4.22 -11.10
N ARG A 59 -14.58 -5.43 -10.71
CA ARG A 59 -14.33 -5.97 -9.38
C ARG A 59 -12.84 -6.12 -9.06
N PHE A 60 -12.04 -6.64 -10.00
CA PHE A 60 -10.58 -6.71 -9.83
C PHE A 60 -9.94 -5.31 -9.77
N GLY A 61 -10.44 -4.37 -10.58
CA GLY A 61 -10.00 -2.99 -10.59
C GLY A 61 -10.28 -2.27 -9.27
N ASP A 62 -11.43 -2.52 -8.65
CA ASP A 62 -11.77 -1.95 -7.34
C ASP A 62 -10.89 -2.54 -6.24
N LEU A 63 -10.69 -3.86 -6.23
CA LEU A 63 -9.78 -4.51 -5.30
C LEU A 63 -8.34 -3.96 -5.40
N TYR A 64 -7.83 -3.79 -6.62
CA TYR A 64 -6.50 -3.21 -6.83
C TYR A 64 -6.43 -1.74 -6.43
N ASN A 65 -7.49 -0.98 -6.73
CA ASN A 65 -7.57 0.42 -6.33
C ASN A 65 -7.53 0.59 -4.81
N ASP A 66 -8.22 -0.28 -4.06
CA ASP A 66 -8.34 -0.19 -2.62
C ASP A 66 -7.09 -0.68 -1.88
N ASN A 67 -6.44 -1.73 -2.41
CA ASN A 67 -5.24 -2.29 -1.79
C ASN A 67 -3.95 -1.56 -2.18
N ALA A 68 -3.75 -1.31 -3.47
CA ALA A 68 -2.48 -0.75 -3.96
C ALA A 68 -2.55 0.77 -4.13
N ILE A 69 -3.53 1.28 -4.89
CA ILE A 69 -3.53 2.70 -5.26
C ILE A 69 -3.92 3.59 -4.08
N ASN A 70 -4.82 3.12 -3.22
CA ASN A 70 -5.19 3.86 -2.01
C ASN A 70 -4.01 4.04 -1.05
N TYR A 71 -3.13 3.05 -0.91
CA TYR A 71 -1.89 3.18 -0.13
C TYR A 71 -1.05 4.38 -0.59
N PHE A 72 -0.81 4.47 -1.89
CA PHE A 72 -0.09 5.59 -2.51
C PHE A 72 -0.78 6.94 -2.29
N ARG A 73 -2.12 7.00 -2.42
CA ARG A 73 -2.88 8.23 -2.14
C ARG A 73 -2.79 8.63 -0.67
N LYS A 74 -2.81 7.67 0.26
CA LYS A 74 -2.63 7.93 1.70
C LYS A 74 -1.25 8.54 1.98
N ILE A 75 -0.19 8.06 1.33
CA ILE A 75 1.16 8.66 1.44
C ILE A 75 1.14 10.14 1.02
N LEU A 76 0.54 10.45 -0.14
CA LEU A 76 0.45 11.84 -0.60
C LEU A 76 -0.30 12.72 0.39
N LYS A 77 -1.46 12.26 0.88
CA LYS A 77 -2.27 12.98 1.86
C LYS A 77 -1.51 13.22 3.17
N LYS A 78 -0.75 12.22 3.64
CA LYS A 78 0.11 12.36 4.84
C LYS A 78 1.16 13.45 4.65
N ARG A 79 1.83 13.48 3.49
CA ARG A 79 2.87 14.47 3.18
C ARG A 79 2.32 15.87 2.98
N GLU A 80 1.12 16.01 2.44
CA GLU A 80 0.42 17.29 2.32
C GLU A 80 0.11 17.85 3.70
N LYS A 81 -0.48 17.04 4.58
CA LYS A 81 -0.73 17.42 5.98
C LYS A 81 0.54 17.85 6.69
N GLN A 82 1.63 17.08 6.56
CA GLN A 82 2.91 17.45 7.17
C GLN A 82 3.40 18.81 6.66
N SER A 83 3.38 19.02 5.34
CA SER A 83 3.76 20.30 4.73
C SER A 83 2.92 21.48 5.23
N THR A 84 1.63 21.28 5.45
CA THR A 84 0.74 22.30 6.01
C THR A 84 1.09 22.61 7.46
N LEU A 85 1.34 21.59 8.28
CA LEU A 85 1.75 21.78 9.68
C LEU A 85 3.09 22.51 9.76
N ASP A 86 4.06 22.12 8.94
CA ASP A 86 5.37 22.77 8.90
C ASP A 86 5.25 24.25 8.51
N MET A 87 4.34 24.58 7.58
CA MET A 87 4.07 25.97 7.22
C MET A 87 3.44 26.78 8.35
N ILE A 88 2.55 26.18 9.15
CA ILE A 88 1.86 26.87 10.24
C ILE A 88 2.78 27.08 11.45
N PHE A 89 3.55 26.04 11.82
CA PHE A 89 4.35 26.04 13.05
C PHE A 89 5.79 26.53 12.85
N ASN A 90 6.29 26.58 11.61
CA ASN A 90 7.62 27.10 11.29
C ASN A 90 7.57 28.41 10.48
N ALA A 91 6.39 29.06 10.38
CA ALA A 91 6.32 30.44 9.91
C ALA A 91 6.94 31.38 10.96
N PRO A 92 7.70 32.42 10.54
CA PRO A 92 8.38 33.34 11.44
C PRO A 92 7.44 34.19 12.30
#